data_AF-A0A5C6CUC9-F1
#
_entry.id   AF-A0A5C6CUC9-F1
#
_cell.length_a   1.000
_cell.length_b   1.000
_cell.length_c   1.000
_cell.angle_alpha   90.00
_cell.angle_beta   90.00
_cell.angle_gamma   90.00
#
_symmetry.space_group_name_H-M   'P 1'
#
loop_
_entity.id
_entity.type
_entity.pdbx_description
1 polymer ?
#
loop_
_entity_poly.entity_id
_entity_poly.type
_entity_poly.pdbx_seq_one_letter_code
_entity_poly.pdbx_strand_id
1 'polypeptide(L)'
;MIEKLMNLLGVHSNGNLDPVVRQVTEDCLAEVCQRVVGRTEGMNFSEARGYLRARATKIVLRRTRILIAKSPEIDSAQMSRIARLATERLVPQVLRQARVGVPAMPVYRQAA
;
A
#
# COMPACT_ATOMS: atom_id res chain seq x y z
N MET A 1 4.00 18.70 -31.25
CA MET A 1 3.17 19.88 -30.90
C MET A 1 1.91 19.47 -30.11
N ILE A 2 1.25 18.36 -30.47
CA ILE A 2 0.07 17.81 -29.77
C ILE A 2 0.38 17.40 -28.31
N GLU A 3 1.53 16.79 -28.02
CA GLU A 3 1.90 16.38 -26.65
C GLU A 3 2.00 17.54 -25.64
N LYS A 4 2.48 18.72 -26.08
CA LYS A 4 2.54 19.92 -25.23
C LYS A 4 1.14 20.47 -24.90
N LEU A 5 0.18 20.31 -25.81
CA LEU A 5 -1.21 20.71 -25.62
C LEU A 5 -1.95 19.76 -24.66
N MET A 6 -1.68 18.46 -24.71
CA MET A 6 -2.28 17.47 -23.80
C MET A 6 -1.82 17.67 -22.35
N ASN A 7 -0.54 18.02 -22.13
CA ASN A 7 -0.01 18.39 -20.82
C ASN A 7 -0.60 19.71 -20.28
N LEU A 8 -0.97 20.65 -21.16
CA LEU A 8 -1.57 21.94 -20.76
C LEU A 8 -3.05 21.80 -20.40
N LEU A 9 -3.75 20.83 -20.99
CA LEU A 9 -5.17 20.55 -20.78
C LEU A 9 -5.45 19.56 -19.65
N GLY A 10 -4.41 19.06 -18.95
CA GLY A 10 -4.55 18.06 -17.89
C GLY A 10 -5.12 16.72 -18.37
N VAL A 11 -5.13 16.49 -19.69
CA VAL A 11 -5.56 15.23 -20.30
C VAL A 11 -4.37 14.28 -20.29
N HIS A 12 -3.96 13.89 -19.08
CA HIS A 12 -3.07 12.75 -18.93
C HIS A 12 -3.90 11.51 -19.24
N SER A 13 -3.45 10.74 -20.23
CA SER A 13 -4.00 9.41 -20.51
C SER A 13 -4.21 8.71 -19.18
N ASN A 14 -5.47 8.38 -18.84
CA ASN A 14 -5.80 7.45 -17.76
C ASN A 14 -5.31 6.06 -18.17
N GLY A 15 -4.00 5.92 -18.38
CA GLY A 15 -3.35 4.65 -18.62
C GLY A 15 -3.65 3.75 -17.45
N ASN A 16 -3.83 2.47 -17.73
CA ASN A 16 -4.08 1.48 -16.70
C ASN A 16 -2.96 1.53 -15.65
N LEU A 17 -3.27 2.06 -14.46
CA LEU A 17 -2.31 2.16 -13.34
C LEU A 17 -2.12 0.83 -12.62
N ASP A 18 -2.91 -0.20 -12.94
CA ASP A 18 -2.89 -1.49 -12.24
C ASP A 18 -1.50 -2.15 -12.23
N PRO A 19 -0.72 -2.18 -13.33
CA PRO A 19 0.63 -2.76 -13.32
C PRO A 19 1.56 -2.04 -12.34
N VAL A 20 1.50 -0.70 -12.31
CA VAL A 20 2.32 0.13 -11.41
C VAL A 20 1.90 -0.07 -9.96
N VAL A 21 0.59 -0.07 -9.70
CA VAL A 21 0.03 -0.31 -8.35
C VAL A 21 0.42 -1.70 -7.86
N ARG A 22 0.35 -2.71 -8.73
CA ARG A 22 0.75 -4.09 -8.42
C ARG A 22 2.23 -4.16 -8.08
N GLN A 23 3.10 -3.59 -8.91
CA GLN A 23 4.54 -3.56 -8.67
C GLN A 23 4.89 -2.88 -7.34
N VAL A 24 4.34 -1.70 -7.06
CA VAL A 24 4.55 -1.01 -5.78
C VAL A 24 4.05 -1.86 -4.60
N THR A 25 2.92 -2.55 -4.75
CA THR A 25 2.37 -3.42 -3.71
C THR A 25 3.31 -4.58 -3.41
N GLU A 26 3.76 -5.30 -4.44
CA GLU A 26 4.68 -6.45 -4.33
C GLU A 26 6.02 -6.02 -3.70
N ASP A 27 6.57 -4.90 -4.16
CA ASP A 27 7.81 -4.32 -3.64
C ASP A 27 7.75 -3.95 -2.16
N CYS A 28 6.59 -3.51 -1.67
CA CYS A 28 6.43 -3.05 -0.30
C CYS A 28 6.06 -4.17 0.68
N LEU A 29 5.60 -5.32 0.19
CA LEU A 29 5.00 -6.38 1.02
C LEU A 29 5.96 -6.87 2.10
N ALA A 30 7.18 -7.27 1.72
CA ALA A 30 8.15 -7.81 2.66
C ALA A 30 8.53 -6.77 3.74
N GLU A 31 8.79 -5.53 3.36
CA GLU A 31 9.16 -4.47 4.31
C GLU A 31 8.02 -4.13 5.26
N VAL A 32 6.78 -4.02 4.76
CA VAL A 32 5.63 -3.75 5.63
C VAL A 32 5.41 -4.91 6.60
N CYS A 33 5.46 -6.16 6.13
CA CYS A 33 5.33 -7.33 6.99
C CYS A 33 6.38 -7.33 8.09
N GLN A 34 7.67 -7.13 7.77
CA GLN A 34 8.74 -7.04 8.76
C GLN A 34 8.49 -5.96 9.82
N ARG A 35 7.98 -4.79 9.45
CA ARG A 35 7.70 -3.71 10.40
C ARG A 35 6.51 -3.97 11.32
N VAL A 36 5.62 -4.90 10.96
CA VAL A 36 4.35 -5.10 11.66
C VAL A 36 4.30 -6.43 12.41
N VAL A 37 5.28 -7.33 12.18
CA VAL A 37 5.45 -8.57 12.95
C VAL A 37 5.44 -8.28 14.45
N GLY A 38 4.61 -9.02 15.19
CA GLY A 38 4.46 -8.89 16.65
C GLY A 38 3.85 -7.56 17.12
N ARG A 39 3.45 -6.66 16.22
CA ARG A 39 2.87 -5.35 16.58
C ARG A 39 1.35 -5.31 16.48
N THR A 40 0.75 -6.29 15.82
CA THR A 40 -0.71 -6.41 15.68
C THR A 40 -1.33 -7.42 16.64
N GLU A 41 -0.53 -8.01 17.54
CA GLU A 41 -1.02 -8.91 18.58
C GLU A 41 -1.92 -8.15 19.56
N GLY A 42 -3.05 -8.75 19.93
CA GLY A 42 -4.05 -8.13 20.80
C GLY A 42 -4.91 -7.04 20.15
N MET A 43 -4.57 -6.56 18.95
CA MET A 43 -5.41 -5.61 18.21
C MET A 43 -6.63 -6.30 17.61
N ASN A 44 -7.79 -5.66 17.72
CA ASN A 44 -8.95 -6.04 16.93
C ASN A 44 -8.71 -5.73 15.43
N PHE A 45 -9.60 -6.22 14.56
CA PHE A 45 -9.42 -6.06 13.12
C PHE A 45 -9.35 -4.60 12.65
N SER A 46 -10.19 -3.72 13.22
CA SER A 46 -10.22 -2.30 12.87
C SER A 46 -8.94 -1.59 13.29
N GLU A 47 -8.45 -1.89 14.50
CA GLU A 47 -7.18 -1.37 15.03
C GLU A 47 -5.99 -1.82 14.17
N ALA A 48 -5.88 -3.12 13.92
CA ALA A 48 -4.81 -3.68 13.09
C ALA A 48 -4.83 -3.06 11.69
N ARG A 49 -6.01 -2.91 11.07
CA ARG A 49 -6.16 -2.27 9.77
C ARG A 49 -5.70 -0.80 9.78
N GLY A 50 -6.12 -0.04 10.78
CA GLY A 50 -5.73 1.37 10.94
C GLY A 50 -4.23 1.53 11.17
N TYR A 51 -3.66 0.72 12.05
CA TYR A 51 -2.23 0.64 12.31
C TYR A 51 -1.43 0.33 11.05
N LEU A 52 -1.82 -0.73 10.33
CA LEU A 52 -1.15 -1.14 9.09
C LEU A 52 -1.21 -0.06 8.02
N ARG A 53 -2.37 0.58 7.83
CA ARG A 53 -2.51 1.68 6.86
C ARG A 53 -1.53 2.80 7.19
N ALA A 54 -1.46 3.23 8.45
CA ALA A 54 -0.55 4.29 8.88
C ALA A 54 0.93 3.94 8.65
N ARG A 55 1.33 2.68 8.88
CA ARG A 55 2.71 2.21 8.66
C ARG A 55 3.05 2.01 7.18
N ALA A 56 2.11 1.46 6.41
CA ALA A 56 2.28 1.18 4.99
C ALA A 56 2.42 2.46 4.17
N THR A 57 1.63 3.51 4.44
CA THR A 57 1.60 4.74 3.62
C THR A 57 2.99 5.35 3.41
N LYS A 58 3.83 5.45 4.44
CA LYS A 58 5.19 6.02 4.29
C LYS A 58 6.10 5.17 3.41
N ILE A 59 6.03 3.85 3.56
CA ILE A 59 6.83 2.90 2.75
C ILE A 59 6.38 2.97 1.30
N VAL A 60 5.07 2.89 1.08
CA VAL A 60 4.45 2.94 -0.24
C VAL A 60 4.80 4.25 -0.93
N LEU A 61 4.64 5.41 -0.28
CA LEU A 61 5.02 6.70 -0.86
C LEU A 61 6.49 6.76 -1.27
N ARG A 62 7.39 6.25 -0.43
CA ARG A 62 8.83 6.19 -0.76
C ARG A 62 9.08 5.31 -1.98
N ARG A 63 8.46 4.13 -2.05
CA ARG A 63 8.65 3.18 -3.16
C ARG A 63 8.04 3.71 -4.46
N THR A 64 6.85 4.29 -4.40
CA THR A 64 6.21 4.96 -5.54
C THR A 64 7.11 6.08 -6.09
N ARG A 65 7.71 6.89 -5.22
CA ARG A 65 8.64 7.96 -5.65
C ARG A 65 9.85 7.40 -6.41
N ILE A 66 10.45 6.33 -5.90
CA ILE A 66 11.59 5.66 -6.55
C ILE A 66 11.18 5.09 -7.90
N LEU A 67 9.99 4.48 -8.01
CA LEU A 67 9.49 3.90 -9.25
C LEU A 67 9.23 4.99 -10.30
N ILE A 68 8.52 6.05 -9.94
CA ILE A 68 8.27 7.19 -10.85
C ILE A 68 9.58 7.82 -11.32
N ALA A 69 10.57 7.96 -10.44
CA ALA A 69 11.88 8.49 -10.82
C ALA A 69 12.65 7.61 -11.81
N LYS A 70 12.32 6.31 -11.90
CA LYS A 70 12.91 5.34 -12.84
C LYS A 70 12.09 5.14 -14.11
N SER A 71 10.84 5.62 -14.12
CA SER A 71 9.85 5.38 -15.16
C SER A 71 9.36 6.71 -15.74
N PRO A 72 10.04 7.28 -16.76
CA PRO A 72 9.67 8.56 -17.37
C PRO A 72 8.25 8.56 -17.98
N GLU A 73 7.68 7.39 -18.24
CA GLU A 73 6.32 7.18 -18.72
C GLU A 73 5.23 7.38 -17.66
N ILE A 74 5.57 7.40 -16.36
CA ILE A 74 4.60 7.57 -15.28
C ILE A 74 4.54 9.04 -14.88
N ASP A 75 3.38 9.65 -15.08
CA ASP A 75 3.12 11.01 -14.63
C ASP A 75 3.23 11.13 -13.10
N SER A 76 4.11 12.02 -12.65
CA SER A 76 4.34 12.34 -11.24
C SER A 76 3.08 12.83 -10.51
N ALA A 77 2.11 13.43 -11.20
CA ALA A 77 0.84 13.84 -10.60
C ALA A 77 0.00 12.63 -10.14
N GLN A 78 0.22 11.44 -10.71
CA GLN A 78 -0.45 10.20 -10.29
C GLN A 78 0.14 9.60 -8.99
N MET A 79 1.24 10.15 -8.45
CA MET A 79 1.94 9.58 -7.28
C MET A 79 1.00 9.31 -6.10
N SER A 80 0.19 10.29 -5.70
CA SER A 80 -0.75 10.16 -4.57
C SER A 80 -1.82 9.10 -4.84
N ARG A 81 -2.28 9.00 -6.10
CA ARG A 81 -3.28 8.00 -6.51
C ARG A 81 -2.70 6.60 -6.47
N ILE A 82 -1.50 6.39 -7.04
CA ILE A 82 -0.78 5.12 -7.01
C ILE A 82 -0.53 4.68 -5.57
N ALA A 83 -0.02 5.58 -4.73
CA ALA A 83 0.29 5.26 -3.34
C ALA A 83 -0.96 4.89 -2.52
N ARG A 84 -2.09 5.58 -2.75
CA ARG A 84 -3.36 5.24 -2.12
C ARG A 84 -3.85 3.85 -2.53
N LEU A 85 -3.90 3.56 -3.83
CA LEU A 85 -4.35 2.28 -4.36
C LEU A 85 -3.45 1.12 -3.92
N ALA A 86 -2.14 1.32 -3.96
CA ALA A 86 -1.19 0.32 -3.49
C ALA A 86 -1.35 0.07 -1.99
N THR A 87 -1.55 1.10 -1.17
CA THR A 87 -1.82 0.93 0.27
C THR A 87 -3.11 0.14 0.52
N GLU A 88 -4.19 0.46 -0.20
CA GLU A 88 -5.48 -0.23 -0.09
C GLU A 88 -5.37 -1.70 -0.49
N ARG A 89 -4.55 -2.03 -1.50
CA ARG A 89 -4.28 -3.41 -1.93
C ARG A 89 -3.34 -4.16 -0.99
N LEU A 90 -2.39 -3.45 -0.36
CA LEU A 90 -1.35 -4.01 0.48
C LEU A 90 -1.84 -4.43 1.87
N VAL A 91 -2.64 -3.58 2.53
CA VAL A 91 -3.15 -3.82 3.89
C VAL A 91 -3.81 -5.21 4.06
N PRO A 92 -4.76 -5.65 3.21
CA PRO A 92 -5.35 -6.97 3.35
C PRO A 92 -4.37 -8.12 3.08
N GLN A 93 -3.32 -7.94 2.26
CA GLN A 93 -2.27 -8.95 2.07
C GLN A 93 -1.43 -9.12 3.33
N VAL A 94 -1.02 -8.00 3.94
CA VAL A 94 -0.25 -7.99 5.19
C VAL A 94 -1.07 -8.58 6.33
N LEU A 95 -2.35 -8.24 6.46
CA LEU A 95 -3.25 -8.82 7.46
C LEU A 95 -3.34 -10.35 7.34
N ARG A 96 -3.41 -10.88 6.12
CA ARG A 96 -3.40 -12.33 5.89
C ARG A 96 -2.07 -12.96 6.31
N GLN A 97 -0.94 -12.37 5.92
CA GLN A 97 0.37 -12.90 6.30
C GLN A 97 0.63 -12.83 7.81
N ALA A 98 0.21 -11.74 8.47
CA ALA A 98 0.31 -11.59 9.92
C ALA A 98 -0.53 -12.64 10.67
N ARG A 99 -1.70 -13.04 10.13
CA ARG A 99 -2.54 -14.08 10.75
C ARG A 99 -2.02 -15.51 10.52
N VAL A 100 -1.35 -15.77 9.40
CA VAL A 100 -0.79 -17.10 9.11
C VAL A 100 0.43 -17.41 10.00
N GLY A 101 1.11 -16.39 10.55
CA GLY A 101 2.23 -16.54 11.48
C GLY A 101 1.88 -16.47 12.98
N VAL A 102 0.61 -16.23 13.34
CA VAL A 102 0.18 -16.09 14.74
C VAL A 102 -0.75 -17.25 15.07
N PRO A 103 -0.38 -18.17 15.99
CA PRO A 103 -1.31 -19.19 16.46
C PRO A 103 -2.56 -18.50 17.01
N ALA A 104 -3.74 -18.98 16.60
CA ALA A 104 -5.01 -18.47 17.11
C ALA A 104 -5.04 -18.62 18.63
N MET A 105 -4.74 -17.56 19.38
CA MET A 105 -4.99 -17.56 20.81
C MET A 105 -6.51 -17.63 21.01
N PRO A 106 -7.03 -18.62 21.73
CA PRO A 106 -8.44 -18.62 22.09
C PRO A 106 -8.67 -17.44 23.04
N VAL A 107 -9.55 -16.52 22.63
CA VAL A 107 -10.05 -15.47 23.51
C VAL A 107 -10.93 -16.16 24.56
N TYR A 108 -10.35 -16.50 25.71
CA TYR A 108 -11.15 -16.80 26.90
C TYR A 108 -11.76 -15.49 27.38
N ARG A 109 -13.01 -15.23 26.99
CA ARG A 109 -13.88 -14.29 27.69
C ARG A 109 -14.10 -14.86 29.10
N GLN A 110 -13.39 -14.34 30.09
CA GLN A 110 -13.83 -14.49 31.47
C GLN A 110 -15.00 -13.51 31.68
N ALA A 111 -16.16 -14.09 31.99
CA ALA A 111 -17.29 -13.36 32.52
C ALA A 111 -16.92 -12.88 33.94
N ALA A 112 -17.15 -11.59 34.20
CA ALA A 112 -17.26 -11.02 35.54
C ALA A 112 -18.64 -10.37 35.64
#